data_AF-K5X9L7-F1
#
_entry.id   AF-K5X9L7-F1
#
_cell.length_a   1.000
_cell.length_b   1.000
_cell.length_c   1.000
_cell.angle_alpha   90.00
_cell.angle_beta   90.00
_cell.angle_gamma   90.00
#
_symmetry.space_group_name_H-M   'P 1'
#
loop_
_entity.id
_entity.type
_entity.pdbx_description
1 polymer ?
#
loop_
_entity_poly.entity_id
_entity_poly.type
_entity_poly.pdbx_seq_one_letter_code
_entity_poly.pdbx_strand_id
1 'polypeptide(L)'
;MPRIALPRISSRLTSVKVPPAPSENPPTLSDVTVAHLLICHLMKAYDRNEKFDEEDIGRAVLYEHRVVAAFIAANDHDQGVPAWFEAALQHAFSSLQTQLGDLRGKMDGLQLEGSKTRAMWSQYGDDAAFEIVPFRDGSYPTLPPHSLPALTSPTIVRNLSLAELELYYRGYYAGVLPQAGELISLIFSAIGRRED
;
A
#
# COMPACT_ATOMS: atom_id res chain seq x y z
N MET A 1 22.60 15.57 22.72
CA MET A 1 22.37 14.36 21.90
C MET A 1 23.07 13.16 22.50
N PRO A 2 22.50 11.94 22.42
CA PRO A 2 23.13 10.72 22.96
C PRO A 2 24.45 10.42 22.25
N ARG A 3 25.45 9.90 23.00
CA ARG A 3 26.74 9.47 22.43
C ARG A 3 26.52 8.29 21.47
N ILE A 4 27.10 8.37 20.27
CA ILE A 4 27.05 7.29 19.29
C ILE A 4 27.97 6.16 19.74
N ALA A 5 27.41 4.98 19.99
CA ALA A 5 28.20 3.80 20.36
C ALA A 5 28.95 3.25 19.15
N LEU A 6 30.22 2.88 19.36
CA LEU A 6 31.05 2.23 18.35
C LEU A 6 30.46 0.85 17.96
N PRO A 7 30.61 0.44 16.69
CA PRO A 7 30.19 -0.88 16.25
C PRO A 7 31.09 -1.93 16.91
N ARG A 8 30.47 -2.97 17.47
CA ARG A 8 31.21 -4.14 17.95
C ARG A 8 31.55 -5.01 16.75
N ILE A 9 32.78 -4.93 16.27
CA ILE A 9 33.25 -5.76 15.16
C ILE A 9 34.01 -6.96 15.72
N SER A 10 33.82 -8.14 15.12
CA SER A 10 34.52 -9.35 15.50
C SER A 10 36.04 -9.16 15.53
N SER A 11 36.69 -9.59 16.61
CA SER A 11 38.14 -9.47 16.83
C SER A 11 39.01 -10.34 15.91
N ARG A 12 38.39 -11.06 14.96
CA ARG A 12 39.05 -11.98 14.01
C ARG A 12 39.55 -11.26 12.75
N LEU A 13 39.13 -10.02 12.53
CA LEU A 13 39.59 -9.18 11.44
C LEU A 13 40.94 -8.54 11.79
N THR A 14 41.99 -8.88 11.03
CA THR A 14 43.32 -8.30 11.20
C THR A 14 43.54 -7.07 10.31
N SER A 15 42.79 -6.98 9.21
CA SER A 15 42.90 -5.90 8.23
C SER A 15 41.99 -4.70 8.51
N VAL A 16 40.92 -4.89 9.28
CA VAL A 16 39.91 -3.86 9.56
C VAL A 16 40.19 -3.21 10.90
N LYS A 17 40.54 -1.92 10.87
CA LYS A 17 40.68 -1.11 12.09
C LYS A 17 39.33 -0.51 12.46
N VAL A 18 38.88 -0.77 13.68
CA VAL A 18 37.70 -0.10 14.25
C VAL A 18 37.99 1.41 14.30
N PRO A 19 37.09 2.25 13.76
CA PRO A 19 37.31 3.69 13.78
C PRO A 19 37.33 4.22 15.22
N PRO A 20 38.06 5.32 15.47
CA PRO A 20 37.95 6.01 16.75
C PRO A 20 36.50 6.47 16.98
N ALA A 21 36.11 6.59 18.25
CA ALA A 21 34.84 7.25 18.57
C ALA A 21 34.86 8.68 18.01
N PRO A 22 33.71 9.20 17.53
CA PRO A 22 33.64 10.56 17.02
C PRO A 22 34.24 11.54 18.04
N SER A 23 35.17 12.37 17.59
CA SER A 23 35.95 13.23 18.48
C SER A 23 35.12 14.39 19.06
N GLU A 24 34.02 14.74 18.40
CA GLU A 24 33.18 15.89 18.72
C GLU A 24 31.69 15.53 18.82
N ASN A 25 30.93 16.37 19.54
CA ASN A 25 29.47 16.29 19.61
C ASN A 25 28.92 17.70 19.30
N PRO A 26 28.44 17.95 18.09
CA PRO A 26 28.04 16.98 17.07
C PRO A 26 29.21 16.33 16.31
N PRO A 27 28.98 15.16 15.65
CA PRO A 27 29.96 14.57 14.75
C PRO A 27 30.31 15.52 13.61
N THR A 28 31.51 15.39 13.08
CA THR A 28 32.03 16.14 11.94
C THR A 28 31.84 15.36 10.63
N LEU A 29 32.04 16.03 9.49
CA LEU A 29 32.08 15.35 8.19
C LEU A 29 33.24 14.33 8.11
N SER A 30 34.31 14.55 8.88
CA SER A 30 35.41 13.59 9.00
C SER A 30 34.93 12.29 9.66
N ASP A 31 34.11 12.39 10.71
CA ASP A 31 33.52 11.22 11.38
C ASP A 31 32.61 10.41 10.45
N VAL A 32 31.82 11.09 9.60
CA VAL A 32 31.00 10.45 8.55
C VAL A 32 31.89 9.69 7.56
N THR A 33 32.97 10.33 7.09
CA THR A 33 33.92 9.71 6.14
C THR A 33 34.58 8.48 6.75
N VAL A 34 34.99 8.57 8.02
CA VAL A 34 35.60 7.46 8.77
C VAL A 34 34.60 6.30 8.95
N ALA A 35 33.32 6.59 9.21
CA ALA A 35 32.28 5.58 9.29
C ALA A 35 32.04 4.88 7.94
N HIS A 36 32.06 5.61 6.82
CA HIS A 36 31.95 5.02 5.49
C HIS A 36 33.15 4.13 5.14
N LEU A 37 34.37 4.59 5.46
CA LEU A 37 35.60 3.84 5.21
C LEU A 37 35.63 2.50 5.96
N LEU A 38 34.99 2.40 7.12
CA LEU A 38 34.83 1.14 7.84
C LEU A 38 34.09 0.10 6.99
N ILE A 39 33.01 0.49 6.32
CA ILE A 39 32.25 -0.40 5.43
C ILE A 39 33.11 -0.81 4.25
N CYS A 40 33.83 0.13 3.62
CA CYS A 40 34.76 -0.20 2.54
C CYS A 40 35.86 -1.18 2.98
N HIS A 41 36.38 -1.04 4.21
CA HIS A 41 37.38 -1.97 4.74
C HIS A 41 36.79 -3.36 4.98
N LEU A 42 35.57 -3.46 5.50
CA LEU A 42 34.87 -4.74 5.66
C LEU A 42 34.63 -5.43 4.30
N MET A 43 34.20 -4.68 3.29
CA MET A 43 34.04 -5.20 1.93
C MET A 43 35.37 -5.69 1.34
N LYS A 44 36.47 -4.95 1.52
CA LYS A 44 37.80 -5.41 1.08
C LYS A 44 38.29 -6.65 1.83
N ALA A 45 37.94 -6.79 3.11
CA ALA A 45 38.25 -7.99 3.89
C ALA A 45 37.45 -9.20 3.37
N TYR A 46 36.20 -8.99 2.95
CA TYR A 46 35.39 -10.00 2.26
C TYR A 46 36.01 -10.47 0.94
N ASP A 47 36.45 -9.53 0.10
CA ASP A 47 37.11 -9.87 -1.17
C ASP A 47 38.41 -10.68 -0.96
N ARG A 48 39.05 -10.52 0.21
CA ARG A 48 40.25 -11.28 0.62
C ARG A 48 39.94 -12.60 1.31
N ASN A 49 38.66 -12.97 1.41
CA ASN A 49 38.18 -14.18 2.09
C ASN A 49 38.57 -14.22 3.58
N GLU A 50 38.70 -13.06 4.23
CA GLU A 50 38.85 -12.98 5.68
C GLU A 50 37.53 -13.37 6.35
N LYS A 51 37.61 -14.18 7.42
CA LYS A 51 36.41 -14.65 8.13
C LYS A 51 35.89 -13.54 9.07
N PHE A 52 34.77 -12.94 8.71
CA PHE A 52 33.98 -12.07 9.61
C PHE A 52 32.52 -12.50 9.60
N ASP A 53 31.76 -11.96 10.54
CA ASP A 53 30.33 -12.23 10.67
C ASP A 53 29.54 -11.30 9.75
N GLU A 54 28.55 -11.77 9.01
CA GLU A 54 27.67 -10.89 8.20
C GLU A 54 27.06 -9.77 9.07
N GLU A 55 26.85 -10.04 10.36
CA GLU A 55 26.43 -9.04 11.32
C GLU A 55 27.41 -7.88 11.50
N ASP A 56 28.71 -8.06 11.24
CA ASP A 56 29.71 -6.99 11.33
C ASP A 56 29.48 -5.91 10.27
N ILE A 57 29.06 -6.30 9.06
CA ILE A 57 28.65 -5.34 8.01
C ILE A 57 27.38 -4.62 8.46
N GLY A 58 26.38 -5.35 8.95
CA GLY A 58 25.15 -4.75 9.46
C GLY A 58 25.40 -3.73 10.58
N ARG A 59 26.30 -4.06 11.52
CA ARG A 59 26.72 -3.16 12.61
C ARG A 59 27.45 -1.92 12.08
N ALA A 60 28.30 -2.05 11.06
CA ALA A 60 29.00 -0.92 10.45
C ALA A 60 28.05 0.02 9.69
N VAL A 61 27.09 -0.52 8.93
CA VAL A 61 26.04 0.25 8.25
C VAL A 61 25.18 1.01 9.25
N LEU A 62 24.75 0.35 10.33
CA LEU A 62 23.98 1.02 11.39
C LEU A 62 24.78 2.11 12.10
N TYR A 63 26.10 1.92 12.26
CA TYR A 63 26.98 2.95 12.81
C TYR A 63 27.09 4.16 11.87
N GLU A 64 27.37 3.95 10.58
CA GLU A 64 27.40 5.01 9.57
C GLU A 64 26.09 5.81 9.57
N HIS A 65 24.95 5.13 9.53
CA HIS A 65 23.64 5.78 9.54
C HIS A 65 23.44 6.66 10.78
N ARG A 66 23.88 6.20 11.98
CA ARG A 66 23.80 7.00 13.21
C ARG A 66 24.69 8.24 13.17
N VAL A 67 25.90 8.12 12.60
CA VAL A 67 26.83 9.25 12.46
C VAL A 67 26.29 10.27 11.46
N VAL A 68 25.80 9.81 10.30
CA VAL A 68 25.17 10.66 9.28
C VAL A 68 23.93 11.36 9.84
N ALA A 69 23.04 10.63 10.50
CA ALA A 69 21.82 11.23 11.09
C ALA A 69 22.16 12.28 12.16
N ALA A 70 23.15 12.04 13.01
CA ALA A 70 23.59 13.00 14.02
C ALA A 70 24.30 14.22 13.41
N PHE A 71 25.10 14.02 12.36
CA PHE A 71 25.71 15.10 11.59
C PHE A 71 24.63 15.98 10.94
N ILE A 72 23.67 15.37 10.24
CA ILE A 72 22.53 16.08 9.64
C ILE A 72 21.77 16.83 10.74
N ALA A 73 21.31 16.16 11.79
CA ALA A 73 20.51 16.80 12.83
C ALA A 73 21.18 18.01 13.51
N ALA A 74 22.51 18.09 13.49
CA ALA A 74 23.27 19.18 14.06
C ALA A 74 23.70 20.28 13.07
N ASN A 75 23.75 19.98 11.77
CA ASN A 75 24.16 20.92 10.72
C ASN A 75 22.98 21.35 9.83
N ASP A 76 21.85 20.64 9.91
CA ASP A 76 20.66 20.81 9.08
C ASP A 76 19.63 21.72 9.76
N HIS A 77 20.09 22.85 10.27
CA HIS A 77 19.18 23.93 10.67
C HIS A 77 18.72 24.78 9.48
N ASP A 78 19.36 24.67 8.29
CA ASP A 78 19.04 25.51 7.12
C ASP A 78 19.32 24.86 5.74
N GLN A 79 19.59 23.55 5.63
CA GLN A 79 19.75 22.87 4.33
C GLN A 79 18.64 21.86 4.03
N GLY A 80 17.41 22.22 4.45
CA GLY A 80 16.21 21.54 4.04
C GLY A 80 16.20 21.33 2.53
N VAL A 81 15.78 20.14 2.13
CA VAL A 81 15.52 19.72 0.74
C VAL A 81 15.07 20.93 -0.10
N PRO A 82 15.79 21.27 -1.19
CA PRO A 82 15.42 22.44 -1.98
C PRO A 82 13.96 22.39 -2.38
N ALA A 83 13.24 23.50 -2.28
CA ALA A 83 11.80 23.54 -2.60
C ALA A 83 11.49 23.01 -4.01
N TRP A 84 12.44 23.11 -4.94
CA TRP A 84 12.30 22.53 -6.28
C TRP A 84 12.27 21.00 -6.29
N PHE A 85 12.95 20.33 -5.35
CA PHE A 85 13.03 18.87 -5.29
C PHE A 85 11.70 18.28 -4.82
N GLU A 86 11.05 18.90 -3.83
CA GLU A 86 9.69 18.50 -3.43
C GLU A 86 8.71 18.66 -4.59
N ALA A 87 8.73 19.82 -5.27
CA ALA A 87 7.89 20.07 -6.43
C ALA A 87 8.17 19.07 -7.58
N ALA A 88 9.44 18.75 -7.83
CA ALA A 88 9.83 17.79 -8.85
C ALA A 88 9.36 16.36 -8.51
N LEU A 89 9.46 15.95 -7.25
CA LEU A 89 8.94 14.66 -6.79
C LEU A 89 7.42 14.59 -6.90
N GLN A 90 6.70 15.62 -6.44
CA GLN A 90 5.24 15.68 -6.54
C GLN A 90 4.80 15.58 -8.01
N HIS A 91 5.47 16.29 -8.91
CA HIS A 91 5.20 16.22 -10.35
C HIS A 91 5.53 14.83 -10.94
N ALA A 92 6.65 14.21 -10.55
CA ALA A 92 7.00 12.87 -11.02
C ALA A 92 5.97 11.82 -10.58
N PHE A 93 5.47 11.91 -9.34
CA PHE A 93 4.52 10.95 -8.79
C PHE A 93 3.05 11.19 -9.16
N SER A 94 2.68 12.40 -9.59
CA SER A 94 1.28 12.70 -9.95
C SER A 94 0.76 11.83 -11.09
N SER A 95 1.61 11.56 -12.08
CA SER A 95 1.27 10.69 -13.21
C SER A 95 1.04 9.23 -12.76
N LEU A 96 1.88 8.70 -11.87
CA LEU A 96 1.73 7.35 -11.31
C LEU A 96 0.47 7.24 -10.45
N GLN A 97 0.16 8.26 -9.65
CA GLN A 97 -1.07 8.30 -8.85
C GLN A 97 -2.31 8.27 -9.75
N THR A 98 -2.29 9.02 -10.85
CA THR A 98 -3.37 9.02 -11.85
C THR A 98 -3.52 7.65 -12.51
N GLN A 99 -2.42 7.05 -12.95
CA GLN A 99 -2.43 5.72 -13.56
C GLN A 99 -2.93 4.62 -12.62
N LEU A 100 -2.55 4.68 -11.34
CA LEU A 100 -3.05 3.75 -10.32
C LEU A 100 -4.56 3.93 -10.08
N GLY A 101 -5.05 5.17 -10.07
CA GLY A 101 -6.48 5.46 -10.02
C GLY A 101 -7.24 4.87 -11.20
N ASP A 102 -6.72 5.07 -12.42
CA ASP A 102 -7.32 4.54 -13.65
C ASP A 102 -7.32 3.01 -13.69
N LEU A 103 -6.22 2.37 -13.27
CA LEU A 103 -6.12 0.91 -13.21
C LEU A 103 -7.11 0.33 -12.20
N ARG A 104 -7.25 0.97 -11.03
CA ARG A 104 -8.22 0.56 -10.02
C ARG A 104 -9.65 0.64 -10.57
N GLY A 105 -10.03 1.76 -11.19
CA GLY A 105 -11.35 1.90 -11.80
C GLY A 105 -11.64 0.86 -12.89
N LYS A 106 -10.62 0.50 -13.70
CA LYS A 106 -10.75 -0.59 -14.70
C LYS A 106 -10.94 -1.95 -14.05
N MET A 107 -10.22 -2.23 -12.96
CA MET A 107 -10.33 -3.49 -12.22
C MET A 107 -11.72 -3.63 -11.59
N ASP A 108 -12.23 -2.57 -10.97
CA ASP A 108 -13.57 -2.53 -10.37
C ASP A 108 -14.65 -2.78 -11.46
N GLY A 109 -14.49 -2.17 -12.64
CA GLY A 109 -15.37 -2.40 -13.78
C GLY A 109 -15.33 -3.84 -14.32
N LEU A 110 -14.13 -4.43 -14.44
CA LEU A 110 -13.97 -5.82 -14.87
C LEU A 110 -14.56 -6.81 -13.87
N GLN A 111 -14.40 -6.55 -12.57
CA GLN A 111 -14.97 -7.39 -11.52
C GLN A 111 -16.50 -7.35 -11.57
N LEU A 112 -17.09 -6.16 -11.70
CA LEU A 112 -18.53 -5.99 -11.85
C LEU A 112 -19.06 -6.75 -13.07
N GLU A 113 -18.41 -6.60 -14.22
CA GLU A 113 -18.83 -7.26 -15.46
C GLU A 113 -18.62 -8.78 -15.42
N GLY A 114 -17.56 -9.23 -14.74
CA GLY A 114 -17.29 -10.64 -14.48
C GLY A 114 -18.38 -11.28 -13.61
N SER A 115 -18.82 -10.60 -12.54
CA SER A 115 -19.91 -11.07 -11.69
C SER A 115 -21.23 -11.16 -12.45
N LYS A 116 -21.55 -10.17 -13.30
CA LYS A 116 -22.74 -10.23 -14.18
C LYS A 116 -22.68 -11.39 -15.17
N THR A 117 -21.53 -11.57 -15.81
CA THR A 117 -21.31 -12.65 -16.78
C THR A 117 -21.51 -14.00 -16.09
N ARG A 118 -20.89 -14.21 -14.93
CA ARG A 118 -21.07 -15.46 -14.16
C ARG A 118 -22.52 -15.67 -13.75
N ALA A 119 -23.21 -14.65 -13.26
CA ALA A 119 -24.64 -14.72 -12.92
C ALA A 119 -25.50 -15.12 -14.13
N MET A 120 -25.17 -14.62 -15.32
CA MET A 120 -25.87 -14.95 -16.57
C MET A 120 -25.63 -16.42 -16.98
N TRP A 121 -24.39 -16.91 -16.97
CA TRP A 121 -24.09 -18.32 -17.28
C TRP A 121 -24.70 -19.29 -16.28
N SER A 122 -24.91 -18.84 -15.05
CA SER A 122 -25.52 -19.62 -13.98
C SER A 122 -27.04 -19.78 -14.08
N GLN A 123 -27.70 -19.21 -15.09
CA GLN A 123 -29.14 -19.36 -15.33
C GLN A 123 -29.56 -20.78 -15.76
N TYR A 124 -28.60 -21.68 -16.05
CA TYR A 124 -28.86 -23.06 -16.45
C TYR A 124 -28.87 -24.09 -15.30
N GLY A 125 -28.72 -23.66 -14.04
CA GLY A 125 -28.83 -24.52 -12.86
C GLY A 125 -29.54 -23.82 -11.70
N ASP A 126 -30.57 -24.47 -11.17
CA ASP A 126 -31.50 -23.94 -10.16
C ASP A 126 -30.86 -23.67 -8.78
N ASP A 127 -29.62 -24.13 -8.56
CA ASP A 127 -29.00 -24.22 -7.21
C ASP A 127 -27.76 -23.33 -7.01
N ALA A 128 -27.44 -22.46 -7.96
CA ALA A 128 -26.28 -21.60 -7.82
C ALA A 128 -26.61 -20.35 -6.99
N ALA A 129 -26.07 -20.30 -5.77
CA ALA A 129 -26.12 -19.13 -4.90
C ALA A 129 -25.66 -17.87 -5.66
N PHE A 130 -26.41 -16.76 -5.53
CA PHE A 130 -26.08 -15.52 -6.22
C PHE A 130 -24.77 -14.98 -5.67
N GLU A 131 -23.88 -14.61 -6.57
CA GLU A 131 -22.68 -13.86 -6.21
C GLU A 131 -23.07 -12.43 -5.82
N ILE A 132 -22.53 -11.95 -4.70
CA ILE A 132 -22.78 -10.58 -4.25
C ILE A 132 -22.11 -9.63 -5.24
N VAL A 133 -22.93 -8.91 -6.00
CA VAL A 133 -22.47 -7.90 -6.95
C VAL A 133 -22.12 -6.62 -6.17
N PRO A 134 -20.87 -6.11 -6.26
CA PRO A 134 -20.50 -4.85 -5.62
C PRO A 134 -21.25 -3.68 -6.28
N PHE A 135 -21.39 -2.58 -5.54
CA PHE A 135 -21.91 -1.32 -6.06
C PHE A 135 -20.95 -0.66 -7.06
N ARG A 136 -21.41 0.40 -7.73
CA ARG A 136 -20.62 1.12 -8.74
C ARG A 136 -19.34 1.75 -8.19
N ASP A 137 -19.30 2.03 -6.88
CA ASP A 137 -18.13 2.55 -6.17
C ASP A 137 -17.18 1.43 -5.69
N GLY A 138 -17.48 0.16 -6.04
CA GLY A 138 -16.73 -1.02 -5.62
C GLY A 138 -17.06 -1.49 -4.20
N SER A 139 -17.90 -0.78 -3.45
CA SER A 139 -18.29 -1.20 -2.10
C SER A 139 -19.25 -2.39 -2.14
N TYR A 140 -19.17 -3.26 -1.14
CA TYR A 140 -20.07 -4.41 -1.05
C TYR A 140 -21.36 -4.02 -0.33
N PRO A 141 -22.54 -4.33 -0.89
CA PRO A 141 -23.83 -3.98 -0.27
C PRO A 141 -24.00 -4.55 1.14
N THR A 142 -23.43 -5.74 1.38
CA THR A 142 -23.56 -6.48 2.64
C THR A 142 -22.55 -6.09 3.72
N LEU A 143 -21.57 -5.26 3.38
CA LEU A 143 -20.56 -4.79 4.33
C LEU A 143 -20.88 -3.37 4.82
N PRO A 144 -20.34 -2.95 5.98
CA PRO A 144 -20.40 -1.56 6.39
C PRO A 144 -19.83 -0.63 5.29
N PRO A 145 -20.44 0.56 5.06
CA PRO A 145 -21.48 1.19 5.88
C PRO A 145 -22.93 0.79 5.51
N HIS A 146 -23.13 0.00 4.45
CA HIS A 146 -24.46 -0.24 3.88
C HIS A 146 -25.24 -1.32 4.64
N SER A 147 -24.56 -2.43 4.98
CA SER A 147 -25.12 -3.54 5.77
C SER A 147 -26.45 -4.11 5.24
N LEU A 148 -26.62 -4.15 3.92
CA LEU A 148 -27.84 -4.61 3.26
C LEU A 148 -27.92 -6.15 3.19
N PRO A 149 -29.13 -6.75 3.10
CA PRO A 149 -29.30 -8.19 3.01
C PRO A 149 -28.75 -8.77 1.70
N ALA A 150 -27.92 -9.81 1.77
CA ALA A 150 -27.35 -10.45 0.58
C ALA A 150 -28.45 -10.96 -0.39
N LEU A 151 -28.37 -10.57 -1.67
CA LEU A 151 -29.35 -10.92 -2.71
C LEU A 151 -29.15 -12.36 -3.22
N THR A 152 -29.28 -13.37 -2.35
CA THR A 152 -28.97 -14.78 -2.66
C THR A 152 -30.11 -15.58 -3.29
N SER A 153 -31.27 -14.99 -3.54
CA SER A 153 -32.39 -15.61 -4.28
C SER A 153 -33.33 -14.55 -4.86
N PRO A 154 -34.12 -14.86 -5.92
CA PRO A 154 -35.15 -13.94 -6.42
C PRO A 154 -36.18 -13.61 -5.34
N THR A 155 -36.49 -14.60 -4.48
CA THR A 155 -37.38 -14.44 -3.33
C THR A 155 -36.86 -13.37 -2.36
N ILE A 156 -35.55 -13.31 -2.11
CA ILE A 156 -34.98 -12.26 -1.25
C ILE A 156 -35.16 -10.88 -1.90
N VAL A 157 -34.87 -10.74 -3.20
CA VAL A 157 -35.05 -9.47 -3.92
C VAL A 157 -36.50 -8.97 -3.83
N ARG A 158 -37.47 -9.87 -3.99
CA ARG A 158 -38.91 -9.56 -3.90
C ARG A 158 -39.39 -9.24 -2.48
N ASN A 159 -38.68 -9.74 -1.47
CA ASN A 159 -39.02 -9.54 -0.06
C ASN A 159 -38.23 -8.40 0.59
N LEU A 160 -37.39 -7.68 -0.16
CA LEU A 160 -36.73 -6.48 0.35
C LEU A 160 -37.77 -5.42 0.71
N SER A 161 -37.51 -4.68 1.79
CA SER A 161 -38.26 -3.48 2.11
C SER A 161 -38.03 -2.40 1.05
N LEU A 162 -38.97 -1.45 0.94
CA LEU A 162 -38.82 -0.32 0.02
C LEU A 162 -37.52 0.47 0.28
N ALA A 163 -37.16 0.68 1.55
CA ALA A 163 -35.92 1.37 1.91
C ALA A 163 -34.67 0.61 1.43
N GLU A 164 -34.66 -0.72 1.54
CA GLU A 164 -33.55 -1.54 1.04
C GLU A 164 -33.49 -1.54 -0.49
N LEU A 165 -34.65 -1.61 -1.17
CA LEU A 165 -34.73 -1.50 -2.63
C LEU A 165 -34.15 -0.16 -3.10
N GLU A 166 -34.49 0.95 -2.43
CA GLU A 166 -33.96 2.27 -2.77
C GLU A 166 -32.44 2.35 -2.53
N LEU A 167 -31.93 1.75 -1.45
CA LEU A 167 -30.49 1.71 -1.15
C LEU A 167 -29.73 0.87 -2.18
N TYR A 168 -30.25 -0.31 -2.54
CA TYR A 168 -29.71 -1.14 -3.61
C TYR A 168 -29.70 -0.39 -4.95
N TYR A 169 -30.82 0.26 -5.29
CA TYR A 169 -30.93 1.03 -6.52
C TYR A 169 -29.89 2.16 -6.58
N ARG A 170 -29.75 2.94 -5.50
CA ARG A 170 -28.77 4.04 -5.43
C ARG A 170 -27.32 3.56 -5.53
N GLY A 171 -27.02 2.35 -5.03
CA GLY A 171 -25.70 1.75 -5.16
C GLY A 171 -25.39 1.26 -6.59
N TYR A 172 -26.39 0.76 -7.31
CA TYR A 172 -26.22 0.25 -8.69
C TYR A 172 -26.44 1.31 -9.78
N TYR A 173 -27.25 2.34 -9.54
CA TYR A 173 -27.66 3.34 -10.52
C TYR A 173 -27.46 4.76 -9.97
N ALA A 174 -27.01 5.67 -10.84
CA ALA A 174 -27.00 7.10 -10.53
C ALA A 174 -28.27 7.72 -11.11
N GLY A 175 -29.10 8.35 -10.28
CA GLY A 175 -30.30 9.02 -10.77
C GLY A 175 -31.40 9.22 -9.73
N VAL A 176 -32.56 9.66 -10.23
CA VAL A 176 -33.80 9.80 -9.47
C VAL A 176 -34.38 8.41 -9.23
N LEU A 177 -34.94 8.19 -8.04
CA LEU A 177 -35.61 6.94 -7.71
C LEU A 177 -36.81 6.73 -8.65
N PRO A 178 -36.89 5.58 -9.33
CA PRO A 178 -38.05 5.21 -10.14
C PRO A 178 -39.24 4.87 -9.25
N GLN A 179 -40.38 4.55 -9.86
CA GLN A 179 -41.55 4.10 -9.09
C GLN A 179 -41.27 2.77 -8.39
N ALA A 180 -41.89 2.54 -7.23
CA ALA A 180 -41.64 1.36 -6.41
C ALA A 180 -41.78 0.03 -7.17
N GLY A 181 -42.71 -0.05 -8.13
CA GLY A 181 -42.92 -1.23 -8.97
C GLY A 181 -41.79 -1.54 -9.94
N GLU A 182 -40.94 -0.57 -10.28
CA GLU A 182 -39.84 -0.74 -11.25
C GLU A 182 -38.50 -1.07 -10.57
N LEU A 183 -38.38 -0.82 -9.26
CA LEU A 183 -37.13 -1.02 -8.51
C LEU A 183 -36.66 -2.48 -8.55
N ILE A 184 -37.59 -3.43 -8.41
CA ILE A 184 -37.28 -4.86 -8.38
C ILE A 184 -36.70 -5.31 -9.73
N SER A 185 -37.35 -4.96 -10.84
CA SER A 185 -36.89 -5.27 -12.20
C SER A 185 -35.51 -4.68 -12.48
N LEU A 186 -35.27 -3.44 -12.01
CA LEU A 186 -33.98 -2.77 -12.18
C LEU A 186 -32.89 -3.42 -11.33
N ILE A 187 -33.17 -3.84 -10.10
CA ILE A 187 -32.20 -4.57 -9.28
C ILE A 187 -31.88 -5.93 -9.91
N PHE A 188 -32.87 -6.67 -10.42
CA PHE A 188 -32.61 -7.91 -11.17
C PHE A 188 -31.71 -7.67 -12.38
N SER A 189 -31.94 -6.60 -13.13
CA SER A 189 -31.08 -6.21 -14.25
C SER A 189 -29.65 -5.89 -13.81
N ALA A 190 -29.48 -5.14 -12.70
CA ALA A 190 -28.17 -4.78 -12.17
C ALA A 190 -27.31 -6.01 -11.81
N ILE A 191 -27.95 -7.04 -11.24
CA ILE A 191 -27.29 -8.31 -10.88
C ILE A 191 -27.24 -9.34 -12.02
N GLY A 192 -27.64 -8.96 -13.24
CA GLY A 192 -27.54 -9.81 -14.43
C GLY A 192 -28.58 -10.93 -14.53
N ARG A 193 -29.77 -10.75 -13.95
CA ARG A 193 -30.86 -11.74 -13.94
C ARG A 193 -32.14 -11.19 -14.57
N ARG A 194 -33.00 -12.09 -15.05
CA ARG A 194 -34.37 -11.74 -15.47
C ARG A 194 -35.33 -11.89 -14.31
N GLU A 195 -36.40 -11.10 -14.34
CA GLU A 195 -37.54 -11.26 -13.45
C GLU A 195 -38.46 -12.33 -14.05
N ASP A 196 -38.47 -13.52 -13.43
CA ASP A 196 -39.27 -14.68 -13.87
C ASP A 196 -40.69 -14.68 -13.27
#